data_AF-A0A2W4S720-F1
#
_entry.id   AF-A0A2W4S720-F1
#
_cell.length_a   1.000
_cell.length_b   1.000
_cell.length_c   1.000
_cell.angle_alpha   90.00
_cell.angle_beta   90.00
_cell.angle_gamma   90.00
#
_symmetry.space_group_name_H-M   'P 1'
#
loop_
_entity.id
_entity.type
_entity.pdbx_description
1 polymer ?
#
loop_
_entity_poly.entity_id
_entity_poly.type
_entity_poly.pdbx_seq_one_letter_code
_entity_poly.pdbx_strand_id
1 'polypeptide(L)'
;MDVRGVLLWGFAATTILTTILRGSQAVGLTRLDLPLMLGLIVTPNRDHAKAYGFVIHLFNGWLFTLIYAAFFEYLGRGGWWLGSIIGAVHGVFVLAVGLPAVPGLHPRMATDARGPEPTRELEPSGFMALNYGRRTPLVTLLAHVVFGAILGTFYRV
;
A
#
# COMPACT_ATOMS: atom_id res chain seq x y z
N MET A 1 17.63 -14.32 9.37
CA MET A 1 17.15 -13.10 8.69
C MET A 1 18.11 -12.62 7.61
N ASP A 2 17.75 -12.87 6.35
CA ASP A 2 18.47 -12.42 5.16
C ASP A 2 18.17 -10.93 4.86
N VAL A 3 19.04 -10.04 5.34
CA VAL A 3 18.90 -8.58 5.14
C VAL A 3 18.96 -8.20 3.66
N ARG A 4 19.76 -8.90 2.85
CA ARG A 4 19.86 -8.62 1.40
C ARG A 4 18.56 -8.98 0.70
N GLY A 5 17.97 -10.12 1.07
CA GLY A 5 16.65 -10.55 0.63
C GLY A 5 15.56 -9.56 1.01
N VAL A 6 15.57 -9.03 2.23
CA VAL A 6 14.62 -7.97 2.66
C VAL A 6 14.74 -6.74 1.77
N LEU A 7 15.95 -6.22 1.56
CA LEU A 7 16.16 -5.01 0.77
C LEU A 7 15.76 -5.20 -0.69
N LEU A 8 16.24 -6.27 -1.33
CA LEU A 8 16.00 -6.53 -2.75
C LEU A 8 14.53 -6.86 -3.02
N TRP A 9 13.97 -7.83 -2.31
CA TRP A 9 12.62 -8.31 -2.58
C TRP A 9 11.56 -7.37 -2.02
N GLY A 10 11.84 -6.62 -0.95
CA GLY A 10 10.98 -5.52 -0.51
C GLY A 10 10.90 -4.43 -1.57
N PHE A 11 12.03 -4.01 -2.14
CA PHE A 11 12.04 -3.03 -3.23
C PHE A 11 11.26 -3.52 -4.45
N ALA A 12 11.55 -4.74 -4.92
CA ALA A 12 10.90 -5.32 -6.10
C ALA A 12 9.39 -5.52 -5.89
N ALA A 13 8.98 -6.12 -4.78
CA ALA A 13 7.58 -6.38 -4.48
C ALA A 13 6.79 -5.07 -4.34
N THR A 14 7.33 -4.05 -3.67
CA THR A 14 6.66 -2.75 -3.53
C THR A 14 6.59 -1.98 -4.83
N THR A 15 7.63 -2.04 -5.66
CA THR A 15 7.61 -1.43 -6.99
C THR A 15 6.51 -2.06 -7.86
N ILE A 16 6.41 -3.39 -7.85
CA ILE A 16 5.37 -4.13 -8.58
C ILE A 16 3.98 -3.81 -8.04
N LEU A 17 3.79 -3.87 -6.72
CA LEU A 17 2.52 -3.49 -6.07
C LEU A 17 2.11 -2.07 -6.47
N THR A 18 3.02 -1.10 -6.36
CA THR A 18 2.73 0.29 -6.69
C THR A 18 2.40 0.47 -8.17
N THR A 19 3.07 -0.29 -9.05
CA THR A 19 2.77 -0.33 -10.48
C THR A 19 1.37 -0.89 -10.75
N ILE A 20 0.95 -1.95 -10.06
CA ILE A 20 -0.41 -2.50 -10.17
C ILE A 20 -1.44 -1.46 -9.75
N LEU A 21 -1.24 -0.81 -8.59
CA LEU A 21 -2.17 0.20 -8.10
C LEU A 21 -2.26 1.40 -9.06
N ARG A 22 -1.10 1.92 -9.50
CA ARG A 22 -1.04 3.07 -10.40
C ARG A 22 -1.57 2.75 -11.79
N GLY A 23 -1.25 1.57 -12.33
CA GLY A 23 -1.80 1.11 -13.60
C GLY A 23 -3.32 0.93 -13.53
N SER A 24 -3.82 0.38 -12.43
CA SER A 24 -5.27 0.27 -12.19
C SER A 24 -5.96 1.63 -12.08
N GLN A 25 -5.29 2.62 -11.51
CA GLN A 25 -5.76 4.01 -11.50
C GLN A 25 -5.79 4.59 -12.93
N ALA A 26 -4.72 4.38 -13.71
CA ALA A 26 -4.58 4.91 -15.06
C ALA A 26 -5.64 4.36 -16.03
N VAL A 27 -6.06 3.10 -15.86
CA VAL A 27 -7.13 2.48 -16.66
C VAL A 27 -8.54 2.63 -16.04
N GLY A 28 -8.67 3.43 -14.98
CA GLY A 28 -9.97 3.84 -14.41
C GLY A 28 -10.65 2.81 -13.50
N LEU A 29 -9.94 1.81 -12.98
CA LEU A 29 -10.51 0.85 -12.02
C LEU A 29 -10.68 1.47 -10.63
N THR A 30 -9.80 2.40 -10.26
CA THR A 30 -9.84 3.13 -8.99
C THR A 30 -9.43 4.58 -9.22
N ARG A 31 -9.90 5.50 -8.38
CA ARG A 31 -9.39 6.87 -8.30
C ARG A 31 -8.22 6.99 -7.32
N LEU A 32 -7.93 5.93 -6.56
CA LEU A 32 -6.90 5.94 -5.53
C LEU A 32 -5.52 6.08 -6.19
N ASP A 33 -4.83 7.18 -5.86
CA ASP A 33 -3.45 7.43 -6.24
C ASP A 33 -2.60 7.41 -4.96
N LEU A 34 -2.16 6.22 -4.55
CA LEU A 34 -1.45 6.01 -3.29
C LEU A 34 -0.13 6.81 -3.19
N PRO A 35 0.71 6.88 -4.25
CA PRO A 35 1.87 7.78 -4.25
C PRO A 35 1.48 9.25 -4.09
N LEU A 36 0.45 9.74 -4.78
CA LEU A 36 -0.01 11.12 -4.58
C LEU A 36 -0.49 11.34 -3.14
N MET A 37 -1.30 10.42 -2.61
CA MET A 37 -1.81 10.49 -1.24
C MET A 37 -0.67 10.57 -0.22
N LEU A 38 0.33 9.70 -0.30
CA LEU A 38 1.46 9.75 0.64
C LEU A 38 2.31 11.01 0.46
N GLY A 39 2.52 11.44 -0.78
CA GLY A 39 3.33 12.62 -1.08
C GLY A 39 2.71 13.94 -0.63
N LEU A 40 1.38 14.03 -0.67
CA LEU A 40 0.64 15.20 -0.20
C LEU A 40 0.72 15.39 1.32
N ILE A 41 1.35 14.49 2.07
CA ILE A 41 1.73 14.74 3.46
C ILE A 41 2.86 15.79 3.49
N VAL A 42 3.87 15.63 2.63
CA VAL A 42 5.13 16.36 2.71
C VAL A 42 5.23 17.55 1.77
N THR A 43 4.46 17.59 0.67
CA THR A 43 4.49 18.71 -0.28
C THR A 43 3.11 18.97 -0.89
N PRO A 44 2.72 20.24 -1.13
CA PRO A 44 1.49 20.56 -1.88
C PRO A 44 1.69 20.47 -3.40
N ASN A 45 2.94 20.40 -3.91
CA ASN A 45 3.18 20.28 -5.35
C ASN A 45 2.85 18.84 -5.79
N ARG A 46 1.81 18.68 -6.61
CA ARG A 46 1.29 17.37 -7.04
C ARG A 46 2.27 16.55 -7.87
N ASP A 47 3.14 17.19 -8.64
CA ASP A 47 4.15 16.51 -9.44
C ASP A 47 5.24 15.92 -8.55
N HIS A 48 5.71 16.70 -7.58
CA HIS A 48 6.66 16.23 -6.58
C HIS A 48 6.04 15.23 -5.59
N ALA A 49 4.77 15.41 -5.23
CA ALA A 49 4.06 14.55 -4.31
C ALA A 49 4.09 13.09 -4.81
N LYS A 50 3.83 12.83 -6.09
CA LYS A 50 3.88 11.46 -6.61
C LYS A 50 5.26 10.82 -6.45
N ALA A 51 6.34 11.58 -6.71
CA ALA A 51 7.70 11.10 -6.56
C ALA A 51 8.05 10.83 -5.08
N TYR A 52 7.79 11.79 -4.19
CA TYR A 52 8.06 11.65 -2.76
C TYR A 52 7.21 10.56 -2.12
N GLY A 53 5.93 10.47 -2.49
CA GLY A 53 5.04 9.44 -1.99
C GLY A 53 5.40 8.05 -2.49
N PHE A 54 5.95 7.90 -3.70
CA PHE A 54 6.54 6.63 -4.14
C PHE A 54 7.71 6.21 -3.23
N VAL A 55 8.61 7.15 -2.90
CA VAL A 55 9.73 6.90 -1.98
C VAL A 55 9.22 6.52 -0.59
N ILE A 56 8.21 7.24 -0.05
CA ILE A 56 7.57 6.89 1.22
C ILE A 56 6.96 5.48 1.15
N HIS A 57 6.30 5.14 0.04
CA HIS A 57 5.74 3.81 -0.17
C HIS A 57 6.83 2.73 -0.18
N LEU A 58 8.00 2.98 -0.79
CA LEU A 58 9.14 2.05 -0.73
C LEU A 58 9.62 1.79 0.71
N PHE A 59 9.73 2.84 1.52
CA PHE A 59 10.08 2.68 2.95
C PHE A 59 9.03 1.88 3.73
N ASN A 60 7.74 2.15 3.51
CA ASN A 60 6.66 1.32 4.06
C ASN A 60 6.77 -0.12 3.58
N GLY A 61 7.11 -0.31 2.30
CA GLY A 61 7.39 -1.59 1.68
C GLY A 61 8.41 -2.41 2.45
N TRP A 62 9.59 -1.85 2.69
CA TRP A 62 10.63 -2.52 3.50
C TRP A 62 10.18 -2.79 4.93
N LEU A 63 9.45 -1.87 5.57
CA LEU A 63 8.90 -2.11 6.90
C LEU A 63 7.98 -3.34 6.92
N PHE A 64 7.08 -3.47 5.94
CA PHE A 64 6.24 -4.66 5.82
C PHE A 64 7.03 -5.90 5.41
N THR A 65 8.06 -5.78 4.57
CA THR A 65 8.93 -6.91 4.23
C THR A 65 9.66 -7.47 5.44
N LEU A 66 10.08 -6.63 6.40
CA LEU A 66 10.66 -7.10 7.67
C LEU A 66 9.66 -7.94 8.47
N ILE A 67 8.39 -7.53 8.50
CA ILE A 67 7.32 -8.29 9.15
C ILE A 67 7.13 -9.65 8.44
N TYR A 68 7.10 -9.68 7.11
CA TYR A 68 6.98 -10.93 6.34
C TYR A 68 8.18 -11.87 6.56
N ALA A 69 9.39 -11.33 6.53
CA ALA A 69 10.61 -12.09 6.80
C ALA A 69 10.57 -12.69 8.21
N ALA A 70 10.14 -11.93 9.23
CA ALA A 70 9.96 -12.47 10.58
C ALA A 70 8.95 -13.62 10.64
N PHE A 71 7.83 -13.55 9.90
CA PHE A 71 6.88 -14.65 9.78
C PHE A 71 7.49 -15.89 9.11
N PHE A 72 8.21 -15.72 8.00
CA PHE A 72 8.83 -16.84 7.29
C PHE A 72 9.92 -17.52 8.11
N GLU A 73 10.74 -16.74 8.81
CA GLU A 73 11.79 -17.23 9.71
C GLU A 73 11.19 -17.97 10.91
N TYR A 74 10.15 -17.42 11.53
CA TYR A 74 9.43 -18.08 12.61
C TYR A 74 8.83 -19.43 12.18
N LEU A 75 8.27 -19.50 10.98
CA LEU A 75 7.69 -20.73 10.44
C LEU A 75 8.73 -21.69 9.84
N GLY A 76 10.00 -21.27 9.72
CA GLY A 76 11.06 -22.03 9.06
C GLY A 76 10.80 -22.30 7.57
N ARG A 77 9.88 -21.55 6.94
CA ARG A 77 9.49 -21.78 5.54
C ARG A 77 8.88 -20.54 4.88
N GLY A 78 9.25 -20.35 3.62
CA GLY A 78 8.56 -19.49 2.67
C GLY A 78 7.63 -20.28 1.74
N GLY A 79 7.04 -19.58 0.78
CA GLY A 79 6.26 -20.15 -0.30
C GLY A 79 5.29 -19.12 -0.86
N TRP A 80 5.09 -19.12 -2.18
CA TRP A 80 4.21 -18.16 -2.86
C TRP A 80 2.80 -18.15 -2.26
N TRP A 81 2.24 -19.32 -1.91
CA TRP A 81 0.89 -19.43 -1.35
C TRP A 81 0.81 -18.88 0.08
N LEU A 82 1.84 -19.14 0.91
CA LEU A 82 1.91 -18.63 2.28
C LEU A 82 2.05 -17.11 2.25
N GLY A 83 2.95 -16.62 1.39
CA GLY A 83 3.11 -15.20 1.10
C GLY A 83 1.82 -14.56 0.63
N SER A 84 1.08 -15.19 -0.30
CA SER A 84 -0.23 -14.72 -0.78
C SER A 84 -1.27 -14.60 0.32
N ILE A 85 -1.34 -15.55 1.26
CA ILE A 85 -2.28 -15.51 2.39
C ILE A 85 -1.94 -14.33 3.32
N ILE A 86 -0.66 -14.17 3.68
CA ILE A 86 -0.20 -13.02 4.48
C ILE A 86 -0.47 -11.72 3.71
N GLY A 87 -0.27 -11.74 2.39
CA GLY A 87 -0.65 -10.69 1.43
C GLY A 87 -2.11 -10.29 1.52
N ALA A 88 -3.01 -11.26 1.53
CA ALA A 88 -4.44 -11.00 1.66
C ALA A 88 -4.79 -10.37 3.02
N VAL A 89 -4.24 -10.91 4.12
CA VAL A 89 -4.44 -10.34 5.46
C VAL A 89 -3.92 -8.91 5.55
N HIS A 90 -2.73 -8.66 5.00
CA HIS A 90 -2.14 -7.33 4.92
C HIS A 90 -3.00 -6.37 4.09
N GLY A 91 -3.48 -6.79 2.91
CA GLY A 91 -4.37 -5.99 2.07
C GLY A 91 -5.69 -5.65 2.77
N VAL A 92 -6.30 -6.61 3.47
CA VAL A 92 -7.50 -6.39 4.28
C VAL A 92 -7.22 -5.39 5.41
N PHE A 93 -6.09 -5.52 6.12
CA PHE A 93 -5.69 -4.56 7.15
C PHE A 93 -5.52 -3.15 6.58
N VAL A 94 -4.84 -2.99 5.45
CA VAL A 94 -4.67 -1.69 4.79
C VAL A 94 -6.02 -1.09 4.39
N LEU A 95 -6.95 -1.91 3.88
CA LEU A 95 -8.27 -1.43 3.44
C LEU A 95 -9.22 -1.11 4.59
N ALA A 96 -9.22 -1.92 5.66
CA ALA A 96 -10.18 -1.81 6.75
C ALA A 96 -9.69 -0.92 7.91
N VAL A 97 -8.37 -0.78 8.07
CA VAL A 97 -7.76 -0.05 9.20
C VAL A 97 -6.80 1.03 8.72
N GLY A 98 -5.84 0.68 7.86
CA GLY A 98 -4.78 1.59 7.41
C GLY A 98 -5.33 2.84 6.72
N LEU A 99 -6.00 2.67 5.58
CA LEU A 99 -6.55 3.76 4.77
C LEU A 99 -7.65 4.56 5.50
N PRO A 100 -8.57 3.94 6.27
CA PRO A 100 -9.53 4.68 7.10
C PRO A 100 -8.89 5.51 8.21
N ALA A 101 -7.68 5.19 8.68
CA ALA A 101 -6.97 5.99 9.67
C ALA A 101 -6.24 7.20 9.08
N VAL A 102 -5.96 7.20 7.77
CA VAL A 102 -5.21 8.26 7.07
C VAL A 102 -5.80 9.67 7.26
N PRO A 103 -7.14 9.91 7.20
CA PRO A 103 -7.71 11.25 7.41
C PRO A 103 -7.28 11.92 8.71
N GLY A 104 -7.07 11.15 9.79
CA GLY A 104 -6.63 11.68 11.08
C GLY A 104 -5.15 12.11 11.12
N LEU A 105 -4.34 11.63 10.17
CA LEU A 105 -2.91 11.88 10.09
C LEU A 105 -2.53 12.80 8.92
N HIS A 106 -3.40 12.90 7.91
CA HIS A 106 -3.06 13.48 6.63
C HIS A 106 -3.46 14.97 6.56
N PRO A 107 -2.49 15.91 6.45
CA PRO A 107 -2.75 17.35 6.61
C PRO A 107 -3.61 17.95 5.49
N ARG A 108 -3.78 17.26 4.36
CA ARG A 108 -4.53 17.73 3.17
C ARG A 108 -5.71 16.85 2.77
N MET A 109 -6.12 15.92 3.65
CA MET A 109 -7.27 15.05 3.41
C MET A 109 -8.47 15.55 4.21
N ALA A 110 -9.64 15.55 3.59
CA ALA A 110 -10.89 15.76 4.30
C ALA A 110 -11.17 14.56 5.23
N THR A 111 -11.97 14.76 6.27
CA THR A 111 -12.27 13.71 7.25
C THR A 111 -13.76 13.42 7.26
N ASP A 112 -14.17 12.16 7.46
CA ASP A 112 -15.59 11.77 7.51
C ASP A 112 -16.36 12.41 8.69
N ALA A 113 -15.65 12.81 9.75
CA ALA A 113 -16.22 13.46 10.92
C ALA A 113 -16.59 14.93 10.70
N ARG A 114 -16.09 15.57 9.65
CA ARG A 114 -16.42 16.94 9.26
C ARG A 114 -17.15 16.87 7.92
N GLY A 115 -18.11 17.76 7.70
CA GLY A 115 -18.85 17.81 6.44
C GLY A 115 -17.94 18.08 5.23
N PRO A 116 -18.50 18.26 4.02
CA PRO A 116 -17.71 18.50 2.81
C PRO A 116 -16.73 19.67 3.01
N GLU A 117 -15.43 19.41 2.83
CA GLU A 117 -14.38 20.43 2.90
C GLU A 117 -13.85 20.71 1.47
N PRO A 118 -14.42 21.71 0.75
CA PRO A 118 -14.10 21.95 -0.67
C PRO A 118 -12.65 22.44 -0.91
N THR A 119 -11.91 22.79 0.14
CA THR A 119 -10.52 23.22 0.06
C THR A 119 -9.50 22.08 0.23
N ARG A 120 -9.96 20.85 0.51
CA ARG A 120 -9.07 19.69 0.69
C ARG A 120 -8.78 19.00 -0.63
N GLU A 121 -7.53 18.60 -0.82
CA GLU A 121 -7.06 17.97 -2.06
C GLU A 121 -7.46 16.50 -2.19
N LEU A 122 -7.73 15.84 -1.06
CA LEU A 122 -8.07 14.42 -0.99
C LEU A 122 -9.38 14.22 -0.23
N GLU A 123 -10.24 13.35 -0.79
CA GLU A 123 -11.40 12.82 -0.07
C GLU A 123 -10.94 11.80 0.99
N PRO A 124 -11.68 11.66 2.11
CA PRO A 124 -11.42 10.58 3.05
C PRO A 124 -11.50 9.24 2.33
N SER A 125 -10.64 8.29 2.72
CA SER A 125 -10.66 6.95 2.14
C SER A 125 -12.02 6.26 2.29
N GLY A 126 -12.67 6.44 3.43
CA GLY A 126 -13.82 5.65 3.84
C GLY A 126 -13.45 4.19 4.08
N PHE A 127 -14.39 3.42 4.61
CA PHE A 127 -14.20 1.98 4.82
C PHE A 127 -13.88 1.27 3.49
N MET A 128 -12.84 0.43 3.50
CA MET A 128 -12.37 -0.30 2.32
C MET A 128 -11.94 0.60 1.15
N ALA A 129 -11.62 1.87 1.40
CA ALA A 129 -11.28 2.85 0.36
C ALA A 129 -12.39 3.04 -0.70
N LEU A 130 -13.65 2.79 -0.34
CA LEU A 130 -14.77 2.80 -1.28
C LEU A 130 -15.06 4.18 -1.86
N ASN A 131 -14.69 5.26 -1.16
CA ASN A 131 -14.83 6.61 -1.71
C ASN A 131 -14.03 6.72 -3.01
N TYR A 132 -12.84 6.12 -3.10
CA TYR A 132 -12.02 6.10 -4.31
C TYR A 132 -12.52 5.13 -5.41
N GLY A 133 -13.64 4.44 -5.20
CA GLY A 133 -14.32 3.63 -6.22
C GLY A 133 -14.60 2.20 -5.79
N ARG A 134 -15.65 1.60 -6.37
CA ARG A 134 -16.15 0.25 -6.00
C ARG A 134 -15.14 -0.89 -6.24
N ARG A 135 -14.19 -0.72 -7.17
CA ARG A 135 -13.16 -1.74 -7.46
C ARG A 135 -11.85 -1.51 -6.70
N THR A 136 -11.71 -0.39 -5.97
CA THR A 136 -10.52 -0.10 -5.16
C THR A 136 -10.18 -1.24 -4.19
N PRO A 137 -11.15 -1.83 -3.44
CA PRO A 137 -10.82 -2.95 -2.55
C PRO A 137 -10.21 -4.14 -3.29
N LEU A 138 -10.79 -4.51 -4.44
CA LEU A 138 -10.34 -5.66 -5.22
C LEU A 138 -8.91 -5.45 -5.76
N VAL A 139 -8.67 -4.28 -6.35
CA VAL A 139 -7.34 -3.92 -6.89
C VAL A 139 -6.30 -3.90 -5.78
N THR A 140 -6.59 -3.26 -4.65
CA THR A 140 -5.67 -3.16 -3.53
C THR A 140 -5.37 -4.53 -2.94
N LEU A 141 -6.38 -5.37 -2.74
CA LEU A 141 -6.20 -6.73 -2.23
C LEU A 141 -5.34 -7.57 -3.17
N LEU A 142 -5.62 -7.53 -4.47
CA LEU A 142 -4.83 -8.23 -5.48
C LEU A 142 -3.36 -7.79 -5.45
N ALA A 143 -3.10 -6.48 -5.39
CA ALA A 143 -1.74 -5.96 -5.36
C ALA A 143 -0.96 -6.44 -4.11
N HIS A 144 -1.63 -6.53 -2.95
CA HIS A 144 -1.01 -7.06 -1.72
C HIS A 144 -0.80 -8.58 -1.75
N VAL A 145 -1.71 -9.33 -2.38
CA VAL A 145 -1.50 -10.77 -2.63
C VAL A 145 -0.28 -10.98 -3.51
N VAL A 146 -0.12 -10.20 -4.59
CA VAL A 146 1.07 -10.25 -5.45
C VAL A 146 2.34 -9.89 -4.69
N PHE A 147 2.30 -8.82 -3.90
CA PHE A 147 3.42 -8.43 -3.02
C PHE A 147 3.84 -9.60 -2.12
N GLY A 148 2.87 -10.20 -1.43
CA GLY A 148 3.14 -11.33 -0.54
C GLY A 148 3.66 -12.56 -1.29
N ALA A 149 3.10 -12.87 -2.47
CA ALA A 149 3.55 -13.97 -3.31
C ALA A 149 5.02 -13.83 -3.73
N ILE A 150 5.44 -12.61 -4.13
CA ILE A 150 6.83 -12.31 -4.49
C ILE A 150 7.73 -12.56 -3.28
N LEU A 151 7.42 -11.99 -2.11
CA LEU A 151 8.22 -12.18 -0.92
C LEU A 151 8.28 -13.67 -0.52
N GLY A 152 7.15 -14.35 -0.50
CA GLY A 152 7.09 -15.78 -0.16
C GLY A 152 7.85 -16.67 -1.15
N THR A 153 7.96 -16.28 -2.41
CA THR A 153 8.68 -17.06 -3.43
C THR A 153 10.20 -16.89 -3.32
N PHE A 154 10.66 -15.66 -3.08
CA PHE A 154 12.06 -15.32 -3.29
C PHE A 154 12.84 -14.99 -2.02
N TYR A 155 12.17 -14.66 -0.90
CA TYR A 155 12.83 -14.55 0.39
C TYR A 155 13.35 -15.93 0.81
N ARG A 156 14.61 -15.99 1.22
CA ARG A 156 15.25 -17.22 1.70
C ARG A 156 15.25 -17.23 3.21
N VAL A 157 14.58 -18.24 3.77
CA VAL A 157 14.60 -18.59 5.20
C VAL A 157 15.87 -19.37 5.51
#